data_AF-A0A7S0EWC6-F1
#
_entry.id   AF-A0A7S0EWC6-F1
#
_cell.length_a   1.000
_cell.length_b   1.000
_cell.length_c   1.000
_cell.angle_alpha   90.00
_cell.angle_beta   90.00
_cell.angle_gamma   90.00
#
_symmetry.space_group_name_H-M   'P 1'
#
loop_
_entity.id
_entity.type
_entity.pdbx_description
1 polymer ?
#
loop_
_entity_poly.entity_id
_entity_poly.type
_entity_poly.pdbx_seq_one_letter_code
_entity_poly.pdbx_strand_id
1 'polypeptide(L)'
;MLHEMDDMMISSLLSYLPGPKFLLASKVCKRWYEIVWKHDDNEGLWRSLYERDIQSFEPLVSTPVEGKSSIRDIYLRKLVSTNLIAPEWKKIAPQNSRSRTSSCLRLQRQGAAGASFTYQGSSAIIVFGGWTKYNSIENDLTMLVFSQDGKNKLTWKPVKTVNNPLPTYGSTITAFEHPDYEFAFALYGGVYAGGYQGAVSNLHILLPCDEKDEALTESINQTPSSSSAMLSEVPPMRWVKPKQNSSFDSFGTPRAYHTATFFHNKKSNRRQIIVFGGFAEGMPLDNLESAELELSDNEEAASYPHTWSWNEVTALGAPPCARFGHSATLCGPDNTKLIIIGGCTGGHNHKGYGTDGEELRDVFVLDLAVDVPTWSQPQVAGPVPDNCVSRCHSAVCVGHQIVCFGGGRSSRLSDKVVSLDTVKFSWKQMDVKGSAPCARQNAIMLPVDGGSEIFLLGGWRKEELGDCYILRFGGYDDDEYVFSNKKRSSEEDEDWQEDSYESERDLFLKLHPLARHWFIQREEFQDELMDDDDDDDD
;
A
#
# COMPACT_ATOMS: atom_id res chain seq x y z
N MET A 1 -32.14 23.27 -21.29
CA MET A 1 -31.71 21.93 -21.73
C MET A 1 -31.31 20.97 -20.61
N LEU A 2 -30.17 21.08 -19.90
CA LEU A 2 -29.86 20.17 -18.77
C LEU A 2 -30.92 20.22 -17.64
N HIS A 3 -31.59 21.37 -17.52
CA HIS A 3 -32.72 21.59 -16.60
C HIS A 3 -34.07 21.01 -17.08
N GLU A 4 -34.20 20.49 -18.30
CA GLU A 4 -35.47 19.93 -18.81
C GLU A 4 -35.54 18.40 -18.69
N MET A 5 -34.41 17.73 -18.43
CA MET A 5 -34.37 16.29 -18.24
C MET A 5 -34.99 15.93 -16.88
N ASP A 6 -35.79 14.87 -16.82
CA ASP A 6 -36.23 14.34 -15.53
C ASP A 6 -35.10 13.60 -14.80
N ASP A 7 -35.27 13.40 -13.49
CA ASP A 7 -34.24 12.85 -12.62
C ASP A 7 -33.90 11.38 -12.95
N MET A 8 -34.86 10.65 -13.56
CA MET A 8 -34.70 9.26 -13.96
C MET A 8 -33.83 9.15 -15.23
N MET A 9 -34.04 10.03 -16.21
CA MET A 9 -33.18 10.16 -17.39
C MET A 9 -31.76 10.57 -17.01
N ILE A 10 -31.61 11.53 -16.08
CA ILE A 10 -30.29 11.95 -15.60
C ILE A 10 -29.55 10.78 -14.94
N SER A 11 -30.22 10.07 -14.02
CA SER A 11 -29.63 8.89 -13.34
C SER A 11 -29.28 7.78 -14.35
N SER A 12 -30.16 7.53 -15.33
CA SER A 12 -29.91 6.53 -16.38
C SER A 12 -28.70 6.91 -17.24
N LEU A 13 -28.61 8.15 -17.73
CA LEU A 13 -27.46 8.62 -18.51
C LEU A 13 -26.14 8.49 -17.74
N LEU A 14 -26.14 8.94 -16.48
CA LEU A 14 -24.98 8.85 -15.61
C LEU A 14 -24.58 7.39 -15.35
N SER A 15 -25.55 6.47 -15.23
CA SER A 15 -25.32 5.03 -15.06
C SER A 15 -24.62 4.34 -16.23
N TYR A 16 -24.49 4.98 -17.39
CA TYR A 16 -23.72 4.46 -18.53
C TYR A 16 -22.27 4.96 -18.57
N LEU A 17 -21.92 5.98 -17.79
CA LEU A 17 -20.57 6.52 -17.76
C LEU A 17 -19.65 5.63 -16.91
N PRO A 18 -18.43 5.31 -17.37
CA PRO A 18 -17.42 4.65 -16.54
C PRO A 18 -17.20 5.43 -15.25
N GLY A 19 -16.99 4.75 -14.12
CA GLY A 19 -16.98 5.38 -12.80
C GLY A 19 -16.23 6.71 -12.67
N PRO A 20 -14.97 6.87 -13.16
CA PRO A 20 -14.27 8.16 -13.08
C PRO A 20 -14.99 9.28 -13.84
N LYS A 21 -15.57 8.97 -15.00
CA LYS A 21 -16.35 9.93 -15.81
C LYS A 21 -17.70 10.20 -15.17
N PHE A 22 -18.32 9.20 -14.56
CA PHE A 22 -19.54 9.37 -13.78
C PHE A 22 -19.32 10.37 -12.63
N LEU A 23 -18.25 10.23 -11.84
CA LEU A 23 -17.96 11.15 -10.74
C LEU A 23 -17.77 12.58 -11.23
N LEU A 24 -17.00 12.77 -12.30
CA LEU A 24 -16.80 14.09 -12.90
C LEU A 24 -18.13 14.67 -13.40
N ALA A 25 -18.90 13.89 -14.16
CA ALA A 25 -20.18 14.32 -14.71
C ALA A 25 -21.20 14.68 -13.63
N SER A 26 -21.29 13.88 -12.56
CA SER A 26 -22.22 14.10 -11.45
C SER A 26 -22.01 15.43 -10.71
N LYS A 27 -20.84 16.07 -10.89
CA LYS A 27 -20.47 17.35 -10.26
C LYS A 27 -20.51 18.54 -11.22
N VAL A 28 -20.93 18.34 -12.48
CA VAL A 28 -20.94 19.39 -13.50
C VAL A 28 -21.94 20.50 -13.17
N CYS A 29 -23.10 20.17 -12.62
CA CYS A 29 -24.08 21.17 -12.20
C CYS A 29 -24.81 20.75 -10.90
N LYS A 30 -25.34 21.74 -10.19
CA LYS A 30 -25.99 21.57 -8.89
C LYS A 30 -27.12 20.53 -8.91
N ARG A 31 -27.95 20.52 -9.95
CA ARG A 31 -29.08 19.58 -10.06
C ARG A 31 -28.62 18.12 -10.14
N TRP A 32 -27.58 17.84 -10.91
CA TRP A 32 -27.03 16.48 -11.02
C TRP A 32 -26.35 16.05 -9.73
N TYR A 33 -25.68 16.99 -9.07
CA TYR A 33 -25.12 16.76 -7.75
C TYR A 33 -26.20 16.38 -6.74
N GLU A 34 -27.30 17.12 -6.69
CA GLU A 34 -28.42 16.84 -5.78
C GLU A 34 -29.06 15.47 -6.03
N ILE A 35 -29.30 15.12 -7.29
CA ILE A 35 -29.85 13.81 -7.67
C ILE A 35 -28.93 12.67 -7.22
N VAL A 36 -27.62 12.77 -7.46
CA VAL A 36 -26.67 11.67 -7.22
C VAL A 36 -26.22 11.59 -5.76
N TRP A 37 -26.02 12.74 -5.11
CA TRP A 37 -25.30 12.83 -3.83
C TRP A 37 -26.18 13.20 -2.64
N LYS A 38 -27.34 13.86 -2.83
CA LYS A 38 -28.22 14.29 -1.74
C LYS A 38 -29.47 13.42 -1.55
N HIS A 39 -29.95 12.71 -2.58
CA HIS A 39 -31.09 11.81 -2.44
C HIS A 39 -30.69 10.45 -1.85
N ASP A 40 -31.15 10.17 -0.63
CA ASP A 40 -30.96 8.88 0.06
C ASP A 40 -31.55 7.68 -0.74
N ASP A 41 -32.52 7.94 -1.62
CA ASP A 41 -33.20 6.92 -2.45
C ASP A 41 -32.39 6.43 -3.65
N ASN A 42 -31.21 7.00 -3.94
CA ASN A 42 -30.43 6.63 -5.12
C ASN A 42 -29.56 5.37 -4.95
N GLU A 43 -29.88 4.54 -3.95
CA GLU A 43 -29.19 3.28 -3.66
C GLU A 43 -29.17 2.34 -4.88
N GLY A 44 -30.23 2.36 -5.70
CA GLY A 44 -30.31 1.58 -6.93
C GLY A 44 -29.27 1.96 -7.98
N LEU A 45 -29.01 3.27 -8.17
CA LEU A 45 -27.96 3.75 -9.07
C LEU A 45 -26.58 3.30 -8.58
N TRP A 46 -26.27 3.52 -7.31
CA TRP A 46 -24.98 3.13 -6.74
C TRP A 46 -24.76 1.61 -6.75
N ARG A 47 -25.80 0.80 -6.53
CA ARG A 47 -25.74 -0.66 -6.71
C ARG A 47 -25.46 -1.03 -8.17
N SER A 48 -26.16 -0.43 -9.14
CA SER A 48 -25.93 -0.72 -10.56
C SER A 48 -24.50 -0.38 -11.00
N LEU A 49 -23.95 0.74 -10.51
CA LEU A 49 -22.56 1.13 -10.76
C LEU A 49 -21.57 0.15 -10.12
N TYR A 50 -21.85 -0.31 -8.90
CA TYR A 50 -21.03 -1.32 -8.22
C TYR A 50 -21.03 -2.67 -8.95
N GLU A 51 -22.20 -3.16 -9.36
CA GLU A 51 -22.33 -4.41 -10.11
C GLU A 51 -21.59 -4.34 -11.45
N ARG A 52 -21.71 -3.20 -12.15
CA ARG A 52 -21.06 -2.99 -13.44
C ARG A 52 -19.54 -2.84 -13.34
N ASP A 53 -19.05 -1.99 -12.44
CA ASP A 53 -17.64 -1.60 -12.42
C ASP A 53 -16.76 -2.48 -11.52
N ILE A 54 -17.34 -3.09 -10.46
CA ILE A 54 -16.59 -3.75 -9.39
C ILE A 54 -16.83 -5.26 -9.34
N GLN A 55 -18.07 -5.71 -9.50
CA GLN A 55 -18.48 -7.12 -9.24
C GLN A 55 -17.87 -8.14 -10.24
N SER A 56 -17.15 -7.69 -11.26
CA SER A 56 -16.31 -8.55 -12.10
C SER A 56 -15.05 -9.08 -11.39
N PHE A 57 -14.73 -8.59 -10.18
CA PHE A 57 -13.47 -8.93 -9.51
C PHE A 57 -13.60 -9.61 -8.13
N GLU A 58 -14.68 -9.46 -7.38
CA GLU A 58 -14.92 -10.17 -6.09
C GLU A 58 -16.43 -10.20 -5.70
N PRO A 59 -16.94 -11.28 -5.08
CA PRO A 59 -18.24 -11.25 -4.40
C PRO A 59 -18.14 -10.42 -3.10
N LEU A 60 -19.24 -9.78 -2.69
CA LEU A 60 -19.37 -9.03 -1.43
C LEU A 60 -18.92 -9.90 -0.24
N VAL A 61 -17.72 -9.64 0.31
CA VAL A 61 -17.34 -10.19 1.61
C VAL A 61 -18.22 -9.53 2.66
N SER A 62 -19.10 -10.35 3.23
CA SER A 62 -19.95 -10.03 4.37
C SER A 62 -19.12 -9.92 5.65
N THR A 63 -18.39 -8.82 5.80
CA THR A 63 -17.97 -8.37 7.13
C THR A 63 -18.37 -6.91 7.24
N PRO A 64 -19.44 -6.59 8.01
CA PRO A 64 -19.73 -5.22 8.36
C PRO A 64 -18.50 -4.73 9.12
N VAL A 65 -17.79 -3.75 8.55
CA VAL A 65 -17.07 -2.81 9.41
C VAL A 65 -18.15 -2.24 10.32
N GLU A 66 -18.00 -2.37 11.63
CA GLU A 66 -18.94 -1.77 12.59
C GLU A 66 -19.02 -0.26 12.32
N GLY A 67 -20.05 0.14 11.57
CA GLY A 67 -20.19 1.46 10.99
C GLY A 67 -21.01 1.40 9.71
N LYS A 68 -22.13 2.13 9.68
CA LYS A 68 -23.10 2.23 8.57
C LYS A 68 -22.44 2.73 7.27
N SER A 69 -21.69 1.90 6.56
CA SER A 69 -21.12 2.27 5.25
C SER A 69 -22.20 2.06 4.19
N SER A 70 -22.61 3.13 3.52
CA SER A 70 -23.59 3.03 2.43
C SER A 70 -22.96 2.34 1.21
N ILE A 71 -23.77 1.75 0.32
CA ILE A 71 -23.27 1.17 -0.94
C ILE A 71 -22.49 2.19 -1.78
N ARG A 72 -22.86 3.49 -1.69
CA ARG A 72 -22.14 4.60 -2.29
C ARG A 72 -20.70 4.66 -1.77
N ASP A 73 -20.52 4.65 -0.45
CA ASP A 73 -19.19 4.75 0.16
C ASP A 73 -18.32 3.54 -0.20
N ILE A 74 -18.93 2.35 -0.28
CA ILE A 74 -18.27 1.12 -0.74
C ILE A 74 -17.82 1.26 -2.20
N TYR A 75 -18.71 1.69 -3.09
CA TYR A 75 -18.41 1.90 -4.51
C TYR A 75 -17.31 2.93 -4.70
N LEU A 76 -17.38 4.09 -4.05
CA LEU A 76 -16.38 5.15 -4.17
C LEU A 76 -14.99 4.66 -3.74
N ARG A 77 -14.89 3.97 -2.59
CA ARG A 77 -13.62 3.40 -2.12
C ARG A 77 -13.04 2.40 -3.12
N LYS A 78 -13.87 1.48 -3.63
CA LYS A 78 -13.44 0.47 -4.62
C LYS A 78 -13.09 1.11 -5.97
N LEU A 79 -13.82 2.12 -6.41
CA LEU A 79 -13.54 2.82 -7.66
C LEU A 79 -12.20 3.56 -7.60
N VAL A 80 -11.92 4.23 -6.49
CA VAL A 80 -10.65 4.92 -6.24
C VAL A 80 -9.48 3.94 -6.19
N SER A 81 -9.62 2.81 -5.48
CA SER A 81 -8.55 1.79 -5.44
C SER A 81 -8.34 1.08 -6.78
N THR A 82 -9.38 1.01 -7.63
CA THR A 82 -9.30 0.39 -8.97
C THR A 82 -8.66 1.34 -9.99
N ASN A 83 -8.95 2.64 -9.93
CA ASN A 83 -8.55 3.60 -10.97
C ASN A 83 -7.42 4.54 -10.56
N LEU A 84 -7.07 4.57 -9.27
CA LEU A 84 -6.05 5.45 -8.68
C LEU A 84 -6.19 6.90 -9.16
N ILE A 85 -7.39 7.46 -9.01
CA ILE A 85 -7.77 8.77 -9.55
C ILE A 85 -7.13 9.87 -8.71
N ALA A 86 -6.72 10.97 -9.36
CA ALA A 86 -6.22 12.20 -8.72
C ALA A 86 -5.18 11.94 -7.59
N PRO A 87 -4.04 11.31 -7.92
CA PRO A 87 -3.00 11.03 -6.93
C PRO A 87 -2.39 12.33 -6.39
N GLU A 88 -2.26 12.44 -5.07
CA GLU A 88 -1.68 13.60 -4.39
C GLU A 88 -0.70 13.19 -3.29
N TRP A 89 0.51 13.74 -3.33
CA TRP A 89 1.48 13.65 -2.24
C TRP A 89 1.23 14.71 -1.18
N LYS A 90 1.16 14.27 0.07
CA LYS A 90 1.17 15.16 1.24
C LYS A 90 2.31 14.78 2.17
N LYS A 91 3.16 15.76 2.47
CA LYS A 91 4.19 15.61 3.50
C LYS A 91 3.52 15.63 4.86
N ILE A 92 3.78 14.63 5.68
CA ILE A 92 3.23 14.54 7.03
C ILE A 92 4.35 14.71 8.07
N ALA A 93 4.01 15.41 9.15
CA ALA A 93 4.89 15.62 10.29
C ALA A 93 4.20 15.05 11.54
N PRO A 94 4.34 13.74 11.82
CA PRO A 94 3.75 13.12 12.99
C PRO A 94 4.17 13.84 14.27
N GLN A 95 3.33 13.83 15.30
CA GLN A 95 3.66 14.47 16.57
C GLN A 95 4.94 13.87 17.16
N ASN A 96 5.72 14.72 17.84
CA ASN A 96 7.09 14.47 18.32
C ASN A 96 8.18 14.37 17.25
N SER A 97 7.89 14.55 15.95
CA SER A 97 8.90 14.66 14.89
C SER A 97 9.82 15.90 14.97
N ARG A 98 9.58 16.84 15.90
CA ARG A 98 10.34 18.09 16.06
C ARG A 98 11.11 18.22 17.40
N SER A 99 10.94 17.28 18.33
CA SER A 99 11.51 17.38 19.69
C SER A 99 12.94 16.84 19.79
N ARG A 100 13.97 17.70 19.66
CA ARG A 100 15.41 17.31 19.70
C ARG A 100 15.86 16.38 20.86
N THR A 101 15.06 16.17 21.90
CA THR A 101 15.40 15.48 23.14
C THR A 101 14.76 14.10 23.33
N SER A 102 13.82 13.65 22.47
CA SER A 102 13.23 12.30 22.62
C SER A 102 13.98 11.26 21.81
N SER A 103 14.33 10.12 22.41
CA SER A 103 14.96 8.95 21.78
C SER A 103 14.20 8.41 20.54
N CYS A 104 12.92 8.77 20.38
CA CYS A 104 12.03 8.43 19.27
C CYS A 104 12.41 9.07 17.90
N LEU A 105 13.38 9.99 17.86
CA LEU A 105 13.65 10.85 16.69
C LEU A 105 14.74 10.39 15.70
N ARG A 106 15.15 9.13 15.74
CA ARG A 106 16.16 8.60 14.79
C ARG A 106 15.53 7.97 13.55
N LEU A 107 14.54 8.59 12.92
CA LEU A 107 13.93 8.07 11.69
C LEU A 107 14.77 8.30 10.43
N GLN A 108 15.91 9.00 10.53
CA GLN A 108 16.85 9.16 9.41
C GLN A 108 17.61 7.87 9.19
N ARG A 109 16.99 6.96 8.42
CA ARG A 109 17.49 5.61 8.18
C ARG A 109 17.13 5.09 6.79
N GLN A 110 17.93 4.15 6.33
CA GLN A 110 17.70 3.39 5.10
C GLN A 110 17.74 1.89 5.37
N GLY A 111 17.06 1.10 4.53
CA GLY A 111 17.06 -0.35 4.66
C GLY A 111 16.48 -0.84 5.99
N ALA A 112 15.61 -0.04 6.59
CA ALA A 112 14.80 -0.46 7.72
C ALA A 112 13.68 -1.39 7.21
N ALA A 113 13.23 -2.28 8.09
CA ALA A 113 12.11 -3.16 7.82
C ALA A 113 10.82 -2.51 8.31
N GLY A 114 9.74 -2.55 7.53
CA GLY A 114 8.43 -2.07 7.98
C GLY A 114 7.28 -2.94 7.51
N ALA A 115 6.20 -2.96 8.28
CA ALA A 115 4.96 -3.65 7.96
C ALA A 115 3.74 -2.80 8.38
N SER A 116 2.69 -2.84 7.57
CA SER A 116 1.37 -2.30 7.92
C SER A 116 0.51 -3.38 8.56
N PHE A 117 -0.37 -2.96 9.45
CA PHE A 117 -1.32 -3.83 10.13
C PHE A 117 -2.45 -2.99 10.75
N THR A 118 -3.48 -3.66 11.25
CA THR A 118 -4.57 -3.03 11.98
C THR A 118 -4.31 -3.14 13.48
N TYR A 119 -4.46 -2.02 14.20
CA TYR A 119 -4.32 -1.93 15.64
C TYR A 119 -5.47 -1.09 16.19
N GLN A 120 -6.27 -1.66 17.10
CA GLN A 120 -7.43 -0.99 17.71
C GLN A 120 -8.41 -0.43 16.64
N GLY A 121 -8.62 -1.20 15.57
CA GLY A 121 -9.52 -0.83 14.47
C GLY A 121 -8.99 0.27 13.54
N SER A 122 -7.74 0.72 13.68
CA SER A 122 -7.10 1.71 12.83
C SER A 122 -5.82 1.17 12.19
N SER A 123 -5.47 1.68 11.00
CA SER A 123 -4.19 1.33 10.36
C SER A 123 -3.01 1.83 11.18
N ALA A 124 -2.02 0.97 11.37
CA ALA A 124 -0.77 1.24 12.05
C ALA A 124 0.41 0.70 11.24
N ILE A 125 1.61 1.24 11.53
CA ILE A 125 2.86 0.79 10.93
C ILE A 125 3.86 0.49 12.02
N ILE A 126 4.58 -0.62 11.88
CA ILE A 126 5.83 -0.86 12.61
C ILE A 126 7.04 -0.55 11.72
N VAL A 127 8.10 -0.03 12.32
CA VAL A 127 9.41 0.13 11.68
C VAL A 127 10.48 -0.40 12.63
N PHE A 128 11.32 -1.30 12.12
CA PHE A 128 12.41 -1.95 12.85
C PHE A 128 13.76 -1.73 12.17
N GLY A 129 14.76 -1.42 12.98
CA GLY A 129 16.17 -1.43 12.60
C GLY A 129 16.55 -0.48 11.47
N GLY A 130 17.57 -0.84 10.69
CA GLY A 130 18.07 -0.05 9.56
C GLY A 130 19.38 0.71 9.83
N TRP A 131 19.99 1.18 8.74
CA TRP A 131 21.24 1.94 8.78
C TRP A 131 20.94 3.42 8.96
N THR A 132 21.54 4.06 9.97
CA THR A 132 21.31 5.47 10.29
C THR A 132 22.40 6.38 9.73
N LYS A 133 22.10 7.68 9.66
CA LYS A 133 23.09 8.71 9.29
C LYS A 133 24.32 8.79 10.20
N TYR A 134 24.27 8.16 11.38
CA TYR A 134 25.37 8.16 12.34
C TYR A 134 26.35 6.99 12.11
N ASN A 135 26.26 6.32 10.96
CA ASN A 135 27.02 5.11 10.64
C ASN A 135 26.83 3.99 11.67
N SER A 136 25.64 3.91 12.24
CA SER A 136 25.22 2.85 13.14
C SER A 136 24.04 2.08 12.56
N ILE A 137 23.94 0.81 12.91
CA ILE A 137 22.76 -0.01 12.70
C ILE A 137 22.02 -0.04 14.03
N GLU A 138 20.75 0.34 14.03
CA GLU A 138 19.92 0.29 15.23
C GLU A 138 19.06 -0.99 15.22
N ASN A 139 18.57 -1.39 16.39
CA ASN A 139 17.57 -2.46 16.56
C ASN A 139 16.35 -1.97 17.33
N ASP A 140 16.07 -0.66 17.26
CA ASP A 140 14.90 -0.07 17.86
C ASP A 140 13.63 -0.42 17.08
N LEU A 141 12.53 -0.54 17.80
CA LEU A 141 11.19 -0.75 17.26
C LEU A 141 10.35 0.49 17.51
N THR A 142 9.75 1.01 16.46
CA THR A 142 8.86 2.17 16.52
C THR A 142 7.54 1.88 15.83
N MET A 143 6.48 2.48 16.37
CA MET A 143 5.13 2.38 15.84
C MET A 143 4.61 3.74 15.44
N LEU A 144 4.03 3.83 14.25
CA LEU A 144 3.24 4.99 13.82
C LEU A 144 1.76 4.62 14.01
N VAL A 145 1.09 5.35 14.90
CA VAL A 145 -0.31 5.11 15.28
C VAL A 145 -1.11 6.41 15.28
N PHE A 146 -2.44 6.28 15.21
CA PHE A 146 -3.35 7.40 15.44
C PHE A 146 -3.42 7.77 16.92
N SER A 147 -3.38 9.06 17.20
CA SER A 147 -3.61 9.61 18.53
C SER A 147 -5.09 9.46 18.87
N GLN A 148 -5.35 8.88 20.04
CA GLN A 148 -6.70 8.70 20.60
C GLN A 148 -7.30 10.01 21.17
N ASP A 149 -6.60 11.14 21.09
CA ASP A 149 -7.03 12.45 21.62
C ASP A 149 -8.18 13.12 20.83
N GLY A 150 -8.90 12.36 20.01
CA GLY A 150 -10.03 12.84 19.21
C GLY A 150 -9.66 13.78 18.06
N LYS A 151 -8.36 13.93 17.75
CA LYS A 151 -7.85 14.82 16.68
C LYS A 151 -7.27 14.05 15.48
N ASN A 152 -7.41 12.72 15.43
CA ASN A 152 -6.91 11.85 14.36
C ASN A 152 -5.47 12.17 13.92
N LYS A 153 -4.57 12.47 14.87
CA LYS A 153 -3.18 12.86 14.57
C LYS A 153 -2.23 11.67 14.61
N LEU A 154 -1.46 11.47 13.55
CA LEU A 154 -0.39 10.48 13.52
C LEU A 154 0.72 10.82 14.51
N THR A 155 1.16 9.82 15.28
CA THR A 155 2.19 9.96 16.30
C THR A 155 3.15 8.78 16.26
N TRP A 156 4.46 9.08 16.29
CA TRP A 156 5.48 8.06 16.50
C TRP A 156 5.57 7.70 17.98
N LYS A 157 5.48 6.41 18.28
CA LYS A 157 5.57 5.83 19.62
C LYS A 157 6.71 4.81 19.62
N PRO A 158 7.74 4.98 20.48
CA PRO A 158 8.72 3.93 20.68
C PRO A 158 8.03 2.72 21.33
N VAL A 159 8.37 1.52 20.87
CA VAL A 159 7.83 0.28 21.44
C VAL A 159 8.86 -0.28 22.40
N LYS A 160 8.45 -0.55 23.64
CA LYS A 160 9.31 -1.26 24.60
C LYS A 160 9.43 -2.71 24.15
N THR A 161 10.67 -3.18 23.99
CA THR A 161 10.95 -4.52 23.51
C THR A 161 11.91 -5.27 24.41
N VAL A 162 11.68 -6.58 24.57
CA VAL A 162 12.61 -7.51 25.26
C VAL A 162 13.18 -8.54 24.28
N ASN A 163 14.34 -9.10 24.62
CA ASN A 163 15.08 -10.09 23.81
C ASN A 163 15.44 -9.63 22.40
N ASN A 164 15.77 -8.34 22.25
CA ASN A 164 16.01 -7.73 20.94
C ASN A 164 17.03 -8.49 20.08
N PRO A 165 16.72 -8.72 18.79
CA PRO A 165 17.66 -9.31 17.86
C PRO A 165 18.84 -8.37 17.63
N LEU A 166 19.91 -8.91 17.05
CA LEU A 166 21.06 -8.12 16.63
C LEU A 166 20.61 -7.03 15.63
N PRO A 167 21.24 -5.84 15.70
CA PRO A 167 20.94 -4.76 14.75
C PRO A 167 21.29 -5.20 13.34
N THR A 168 20.30 -5.10 12.45
CA THR A 168 20.43 -5.44 11.03
C THR A 168 19.80 -4.35 10.16
N TYR A 169 20.27 -4.27 8.92
CA TYR A 169 19.62 -3.51 7.85
C TYR A 169 19.50 -4.37 6.59
N GLY A 170 18.55 -4.02 5.73
CA GLY A 170 18.19 -4.86 4.58
C GLY A 170 17.49 -6.16 4.98
N SER A 171 16.98 -6.25 6.22
CA SER A 171 16.07 -7.30 6.67
C SER A 171 14.64 -7.01 6.22
N THR A 172 13.79 -8.02 6.25
CA THR A 172 12.34 -7.87 6.02
C THR A 172 11.60 -8.16 7.31
N ILE A 173 10.53 -7.39 7.56
CA ILE A 173 9.57 -7.68 8.62
C ILE A 173 8.21 -7.86 7.96
N THR A 174 7.57 -8.98 8.23
CA THR A 174 6.33 -9.38 7.56
C THR A 174 5.27 -9.61 8.61
N ALA A 175 4.16 -8.88 8.53
CA ALA A 175 2.97 -9.17 9.32
C ALA A 175 2.37 -10.50 8.85
N PHE A 176 1.98 -11.37 9.78
CA PHE A 176 1.38 -12.65 9.46
C PHE A 176 0.21 -12.94 10.39
N GLU A 177 -0.71 -13.77 9.92
CA GLU A 177 -1.86 -14.19 10.71
C GLU A 177 -1.46 -15.26 11.74
N HIS A 178 -1.47 -14.89 13.02
CA HIS A 178 -1.21 -15.76 14.16
C HIS A 178 -2.52 -16.29 14.76
N PRO A 179 -2.60 -17.55 15.25
CA PRO A 179 -3.82 -18.06 15.89
C PRO A 179 -4.19 -17.32 17.18
N ASP A 180 -3.19 -17.04 18.02
CA ASP A 180 -3.43 -16.53 19.39
C ASP A 180 -3.30 -15.00 19.56
N TYR A 181 -2.83 -14.28 18.54
CA TYR A 181 -2.57 -12.84 18.64
C TYR A 181 -3.26 -12.10 17.50
N GLU A 182 -3.83 -10.93 17.81
CA GLU A 182 -4.45 -10.02 16.82
C GLU A 182 -3.47 -9.64 15.71
N PHE A 183 -2.20 -9.49 16.05
CA PHE A 183 -1.12 -9.23 15.11
C PHE A 183 0.18 -9.87 15.60
N ALA A 184 0.99 -10.32 14.64
CA ALA A 184 2.33 -10.84 14.88
C ALA A 184 3.22 -10.52 13.67
N PHE A 185 4.54 -10.48 13.90
CA PHE A 185 5.49 -10.17 12.83
C PHE A 185 6.65 -11.15 12.82
N ALA A 186 7.14 -11.46 11.63
CA ALA A 186 8.34 -12.26 11.43
C ALA A 186 9.43 -11.37 10.84
N LEU A 187 10.58 -11.29 11.52
CA LEU A 187 11.79 -10.64 11.04
C LEU A 187 12.72 -11.71 10.47
N TYR A 188 13.21 -11.49 9.25
CA TYR A 188 14.16 -12.40 8.60
C TYR A 188 15.28 -11.65 7.87
N GLY A 189 16.46 -12.27 7.92
CA GLY A 189 17.64 -11.85 7.19
C GLY A 189 18.23 -10.50 7.60
N GLY A 190 18.87 -9.84 6.64
CA GLY A 190 19.62 -8.60 6.80
C GLY A 190 21.11 -8.82 6.98
N VAL A 191 21.84 -7.71 7.12
CA VAL A 191 23.29 -7.66 7.35
C VAL A 191 23.58 -6.92 8.66
N TYR A 192 24.53 -7.42 9.45
CA TYR A 192 24.91 -6.82 10.74
C TYR A 192 26.14 -5.90 10.65
N ALA A 193 26.79 -5.81 9.49
CA ALA A 193 27.95 -4.96 9.28
C ALA A 193 27.78 -4.04 8.06
N GLY A 194 28.42 -2.87 8.13
CA GLY A 194 28.47 -1.92 7.02
C GLY A 194 29.12 -2.52 5.77
N GLY A 195 28.80 -1.95 4.61
CA GLY A 195 29.33 -2.44 3.34
C GLY A 195 28.73 -3.76 2.88
N TYR A 196 27.49 -4.07 3.30
CA TYR A 196 26.74 -5.28 2.89
C TYR A 196 27.38 -6.60 3.33
N GLN A 197 28.03 -6.60 4.49
CA GLN A 197 28.74 -7.75 5.03
C GLN A 197 27.98 -8.41 6.18
N GLY A 198 28.18 -9.72 6.32
CA GLY A 198 27.58 -10.50 7.42
C GLY A 198 26.09 -10.71 7.22
N ALA A 199 25.69 -11.27 6.07
CA ALA A 199 24.31 -11.67 5.85
C ALA A 199 23.93 -12.74 6.87
N VAL A 200 22.70 -12.69 7.39
CA VAL A 200 22.18 -13.65 8.38
C VAL A 200 20.91 -14.32 7.87
N SER A 201 20.55 -15.46 8.45
CA SER A 201 19.29 -16.17 8.19
C SER A 201 18.43 -16.32 9.45
N ASN A 202 18.61 -15.43 10.43
CA ASN A 202 17.92 -15.56 11.71
C ASN A 202 16.44 -15.15 11.60
N LEU A 203 15.53 -16.11 11.75
CA LEU A 203 14.11 -15.86 11.95
C LEU A 203 13.83 -15.46 13.40
N HIS A 204 13.16 -14.33 13.60
CA HIS A 204 12.63 -13.92 14.90
C HIS A 204 11.15 -13.57 14.77
N ILE A 205 10.36 -13.96 15.77
CA ILE A 205 8.93 -13.62 15.86
C ILE A 205 8.75 -12.52 16.89
N LEU A 206 8.00 -11.49 16.53
CA LEU A 206 7.63 -10.37 17.37
C LEU A 206 6.16 -10.52 17.79
N LEU A 207 5.93 -10.55 19.10
CA LEU A 207 4.61 -10.78 19.69
C LEU A 207 4.30 -9.70 20.74
N PRO A 208 3.03 -9.31 20.89
CA PRO A 208 2.58 -8.51 22.04
C PRO A 208 2.85 -9.20 23.39
N CYS A 209 3.11 -8.41 24.42
CA CYS A 209 3.28 -8.84 25.80
C CYS A 209 2.32 -8.10 26.74
N ASP A 210 1.96 -8.75 27.84
CA ASP A 210 1.38 -8.07 29.00
C ASP A 210 2.49 -7.39 29.82
N GLU A 211 2.19 -6.22 30.39
CA GLU A 211 3.15 -5.45 31.21
C GLU A 211 3.65 -6.19 32.48
N LYS A 212 2.96 -7.26 32.88
CA LYS A 212 3.27 -8.08 34.06
C LYS A 212 4.27 -9.21 33.80
N ASP A 213 4.77 -9.34 32.57
CA ASP A 213 5.72 -10.38 32.21
C ASP A 213 7.05 -10.19 33.00
N GLU A 214 7.48 -11.21 33.76
CA GLU A 214 8.58 -11.10 34.74
C GLU A 214 9.88 -10.58 34.09
N ALA A 215 10.10 -10.87 32.80
CA ALA A 215 11.23 -10.42 32.00
C ALA A 215 11.30 -8.89 31.79
N LEU A 216 10.16 -8.19 31.81
CA LEU A 216 10.12 -6.73 31.77
C LEU A 216 10.55 -6.14 33.12
N THR A 217 10.17 -6.78 34.23
CA THR A 217 10.41 -6.32 35.61
C THR A 217 11.90 -6.23 35.96
N GLU A 218 12.73 -7.17 35.48
CA GLU A 218 14.20 -7.14 35.72
C GLU A 218 14.90 -5.97 35.01
N SER A 219 14.32 -5.46 33.91
CA SER A 219 14.87 -4.30 33.17
C SER A 219 14.45 -2.94 33.75
N ILE A 220 13.48 -2.89 34.66
CA ILE A 220 12.81 -1.67 35.15
C ILE A 220 13.24 -1.29 36.59
N ASN A 221 14.44 -1.69 37.05
CA ASN A 221 14.98 -1.18 38.33
C ASN A 221 15.49 0.28 38.23
N GLN A 222 14.60 1.19 37.82
CA GLN A 222 14.65 2.62 38.14
C GLN A 222 13.27 3.01 38.70
N THR A 223 13.29 3.45 39.96
CA THR A 223 12.16 3.77 40.86
C THR A 223 10.90 4.37 40.20
N PRO A 224 9.69 3.91 40.54
CA PRO A 224 8.45 4.49 40.04
C PRO A 224 8.05 5.73 40.86
N SER A 225 7.93 6.89 40.19
CA SER A 225 7.13 7.99 40.74
C SER A 225 5.67 7.79 40.35
N SER A 226 4.82 7.83 41.36
CA SER A 226 3.39 7.57 41.36
C SER A 226 2.57 8.39 40.35
N SER A 227 1.41 7.80 40.02
CA SER A 227 0.14 8.40 39.59
C SER A 227 0.07 9.00 38.17
N SER A 228 -0.38 8.17 37.22
CA SER A 228 -1.50 8.47 36.30
C SER A 228 -1.64 7.32 35.31
N ALA A 229 -2.32 6.23 35.71
CA ALA A 229 -2.76 5.21 34.78
C ALA A 229 -3.92 5.75 33.94
N MET A 230 -3.59 6.36 32.81
CA MET A 230 -4.51 6.65 31.71
C MET A 230 -4.14 5.67 30.58
N LEU A 231 -5.06 4.75 30.26
CA LEU A 231 -4.99 3.86 29.11
C LEU A 231 -4.61 4.67 27.84
N SER A 232 -3.36 4.60 27.37
CA SER A 232 -2.90 5.32 26.16
C SER A 232 -1.55 4.88 25.56
N GLU A 233 -0.99 3.72 25.96
CA GLU A 233 0.32 3.26 25.49
C GLU A 233 0.23 2.09 24.51
N VAL A 234 1.14 2.07 23.53
CA VAL A 234 1.37 0.92 22.62
C VAL A 234 1.86 -0.26 23.47
N PRO A 235 1.35 -1.50 23.25
CA PRO A 235 1.73 -2.63 24.09
C PRO A 235 3.24 -2.88 24.00
N PRO A 236 3.90 -3.28 25.11
CA PRO A 236 5.24 -3.82 25.02
C PRO A 236 5.22 -5.07 24.14
N MET A 237 6.35 -5.36 23.50
CA MET A 237 6.48 -6.53 22.65
C MET A 237 7.71 -7.35 23.03
N ARG A 238 7.73 -8.63 22.68
CA ARG A 238 8.89 -9.51 22.85
C ARG A 238 9.29 -10.11 21.53
N TRP A 239 10.61 -10.24 21.38
CA TRP A 239 11.20 -11.05 20.34
C TRP A 239 11.40 -12.48 20.84
N VAL A 240 11.09 -13.43 19.96
CA VAL A 240 11.27 -14.86 20.21
C VAL A 240 12.05 -15.47 19.05
N LYS A 241 12.99 -16.34 19.38
CA LYS A 241 13.58 -17.26 18.41
C LYS A 241 12.72 -18.53 18.40
N PRO A 242 11.93 -18.78 17.34
CA PRO A 242 11.05 -19.93 17.31
C PRO A 242 11.87 -21.22 17.18
N LYS A 243 11.25 -22.36 17.51
CA LYS A 243 11.77 -23.67 17.07
C LYS A 243 11.74 -23.70 15.55
N GLN A 244 12.79 -24.22 14.95
CA GLN A 244 12.93 -24.29 13.51
C GLN A 244 13.33 -25.68 13.08
N ASN A 245 12.69 -26.15 12.02
CA ASN A 245 13.11 -27.30 11.24
C ASN A 245 13.59 -26.80 9.88
N SER A 246 14.44 -27.59 9.23
CA SER A 246 14.87 -27.31 7.88
C SER A 246 14.99 -28.59 7.09
N SER A 247 14.56 -28.51 5.84
CA SER A 247 14.91 -29.52 4.82
C SER A 247 16.34 -29.34 4.29
N PHE A 248 17.04 -28.29 4.71
CA PHE A 248 18.40 -27.93 4.31
C PHE A 248 19.42 -28.08 5.46
N ASP A 249 20.71 -27.94 5.12
CA ASP A 249 21.82 -27.86 6.09
C ASP A 249 21.75 -26.61 7.01
N SER A 250 21.01 -25.56 6.61
CA SER A 250 20.81 -24.33 7.37
C SER A 250 19.33 -23.95 7.52
N PHE A 251 19.00 -23.12 8.51
CA PHE A 251 17.66 -22.53 8.67
C PHE A 251 17.48 -21.35 7.72
N GLY A 252 17.13 -21.66 6.46
CA GLY A 252 17.08 -20.72 5.35
C GLY A 252 18.47 -20.23 4.89
N THR A 253 18.52 -19.56 3.75
CA THR A 253 19.76 -19.00 3.20
C THR A 253 20.04 -17.61 3.78
N PRO A 254 21.24 -17.34 4.35
CA PRO A 254 21.61 -16.01 4.81
C PRO A 254 21.52 -14.97 3.69
N ARG A 255 20.76 -13.89 3.89
CA ARG A 255 20.49 -12.92 2.81
C ARG A 255 20.07 -11.54 3.31
N ALA A 256 20.26 -10.52 2.50
CA ALA A 256 19.73 -9.17 2.72
C ALA A 256 19.15 -8.58 1.42
N TYR A 257 18.28 -7.57 1.55
CA TYR A 257 17.59 -6.92 0.43
C TYR A 257 16.84 -7.91 -0.48
N HIS A 258 16.40 -9.02 0.13
CA HIS A 258 15.44 -9.96 -0.40
C HIS A 258 14.03 -9.40 -0.19
N THR A 259 13.04 -10.09 -0.73
CA THR A 259 11.63 -9.82 -0.44
C THR A 259 11.04 -10.99 0.32
N ALA A 260 10.17 -10.70 1.28
CA ALA A 260 9.43 -11.70 2.05
C ALA A 260 7.95 -11.30 2.09
N THR A 261 7.06 -12.26 1.81
CA THR A 261 5.62 -12.00 1.78
C THR A 261 4.86 -13.14 2.44
N PHE A 262 3.94 -12.81 3.34
CA PHE A 262 3.07 -13.78 3.96
C PHE A 262 2.01 -14.25 2.97
N PHE A 263 1.85 -15.57 2.86
CA PHE A 263 0.84 -16.21 2.04
C PHE A 263 0.13 -17.28 2.86
N HIS A 264 -1.19 -17.13 3.00
CA HIS A 264 -2.05 -18.14 3.58
C HIS A 264 -2.78 -18.88 2.47
N ASN A 265 -2.34 -20.11 2.17
CA ASN A 265 -3.06 -20.98 1.25
C ASN A 265 -4.33 -21.50 1.93
N LYS A 266 -5.47 -20.89 1.61
CA LYS A 266 -6.79 -21.25 2.19
C LYS A 266 -7.24 -22.67 1.84
N LYS A 267 -6.78 -23.25 0.72
CA LYS A 267 -7.16 -24.62 0.30
C LYS A 267 -6.49 -25.67 1.18
N SER A 268 -5.21 -25.49 1.46
CA SER A 268 -4.43 -26.40 2.30
C SER A 268 -4.33 -25.96 3.76
N ASN A 269 -4.89 -24.78 4.10
CA ASN A 269 -4.74 -24.09 5.38
C ASN A 269 -3.27 -23.93 5.81
N ARG A 270 -2.36 -23.74 4.85
CA ARG A 270 -0.93 -23.55 5.12
C ARG A 270 -0.60 -22.07 5.22
N ARG A 271 0.07 -21.70 6.30
CA ARG A 271 0.54 -20.33 6.58
C ARG A 271 2.04 -20.30 6.36
N GLN A 272 2.51 -19.48 5.43
CA GLN A 272 3.92 -19.45 5.09
C GLN A 272 4.38 -18.06 4.73
N ILE A 273 5.68 -17.81 4.94
CA ILE A 273 6.36 -16.63 4.41
C ILE A 273 7.17 -17.11 3.21
N ILE A 274 6.87 -16.56 2.03
CA ILE A 274 7.61 -16.80 0.80
C ILE A 274 8.74 -15.79 0.72
N VAL A 275 9.96 -16.28 0.52
CA VAL A 275 11.19 -15.48 0.45
C VAL A 275 11.83 -15.68 -0.92
N PHE A 276 12.15 -14.58 -1.61
CA PHE A 276 12.78 -14.62 -2.92
C PHE A 276 13.99 -13.69 -3.00
N GLY A 277 15.05 -14.21 -3.65
CA GLY A 277 16.25 -13.48 -4.03
C GLY A 277 16.96 -12.78 -2.86
N GLY A 278 17.41 -11.55 -3.10
CA GLY A 278 18.32 -10.83 -2.21
C GLY A 278 19.75 -11.08 -2.59
N PHE A 279 20.68 -10.76 -1.71
CA PHE A 279 22.09 -11.05 -1.91
C PHE A 279 22.73 -11.57 -0.63
N ALA A 280 23.82 -12.30 -0.81
CA ALA A 280 24.68 -12.80 0.25
C ALA A 280 26.13 -12.77 -0.24
N GLU A 281 27.06 -12.36 0.62
CA GLU A 281 28.50 -12.44 0.31
C GLU A 281 28.91 -11.77 -1.02
N GLY A 282 28.23 -10.68 -1.39
CA GLY A 282 28.48 -9.94 -2.63
C GLY A 282 27.90 -10.59 -3.89
N MET A 283 27.06 -11.62 -3.75
CA MET A 283 26.41 -12.32 -4.86
C MET A 283 24.88 -12.20 -4.75
N PRO A 284 24.16 -11.87 -5.84
CA PRO A 284 22.71 -11.93 -5.85
C PRO A 284 22.23 -13.39 -5.77
N LEU A 285 21.01 -13.58 -5.30
CA LEU A 285 20.36 -14.88 -5.15
C LEU A 285 19.11 -14.96 -6.04
N ASP A 286 18.77 -16.16 -6.51
CA ASP A 286 17.54 -16.51 -7.26
C ASP A 286 16.69 -17.56 -6.56
N ASN A 287 17.13 -18.09 -5.41
CA ASN A 287 16.39 -19.14 -4.74
C ASN A 287 15.07 -18.64 -4.14
N LEU A 288 14.05 -19.50 -4.24
CA LEU A 288 12.73 -19.32 -3.68
C LEU A 288 12.57 -20.28 -2.49
N GLU A 289 12.44 -19.71 -1.30
CA GLU A 289 12.29 -20.47 -0.06
C GLU A 289 10.94 -20.15 0.59
N SER A 290 10.41 -21.08 1.38
CA SER A 290 9.28 -20.83 2.26
C SER A 290 9.62 -21.19 3.70
N ALA A 291 9.15 -20.34 4.62
CA ALA A 291 9.10 -20.66 6.04
C ALA A 291 7.64 -20.95 6.40
N GLU A 292 7.31 -22.23 6.59
CA GLU A 292 5.96 -22.70 6.90
C GLU A 292 5.74 -22.74 8.42
N LEU A 293 4.62 -22.18 8.87
CA LEU A 293 4.23 -22.16 10.28
C LEU A 293 3.44 -23.42 10.64
N GLU A 294 4.02 -24.25 11.51
CA GLU A 294 3.40 -25.43 12.08
C GLU A 294 2.85 -25.11 13.48
N LEU A 295 1.52 -25.09 13.58
CA LEU A 295 0.82 -24.86 14.83
C LEU A 295 0.95 -26.07 15.75
N SER A 296 1.00 -25.79 17.05
CA SER A 296 1.16 -26.80 18.10
C SER A 296 0.23 -26.41 19.24
N ASP A 297 -0.60 -27.36 19.66
CA ASP A 297 -1.52 -27.22 20.78
C ASP A 297 -0.83 -27.48 22.14
N ASN A 298 0.48 -27.72 22.13
CA ASN A 298 1.23 -28.01 23.35
C ASN A 298 1.46 -26.73 24.17
N GLU A 299 0.54 -26.47 25.11
CA GLU A 299 0.61 -25.37 26.08
C GLU A 299 1.82 -25.46 27.04
N GLU A 300 2.45 -26.64 27.17
CA GLU A 300 3.62 -26.85 28.06
C GLU A 300 4.95 -26.42 27.40
N ALA A 301 4.94 -26.03 26.12
CA ALA A 301 6.15 -25.79 25.32
C ALA A 301 6.56 -24.31 25.22
N ALA A 302 7.37 -23.84 26.18
CA ALA A 302 8.17 -22.61 26.08
C ALA A 302 7.41 -21.30 25.81
N SER A 303 8.15 -20.18 25.75
CA SER A 303 7.62 -18.83 25.48
C SER A 303 6.88 -18.70 24.12
N TYR A 304 7.08 -19.65 23.20
CA TYR A 304 6.40 -19.72 21.90
C TYR A 304 6.27 -21.19 21.46
N PRO A 305 5.04 -21.72 21.32
CA PRO A 305 4.82 -23.17 21.14
C PRO A 305 4.98 -23.64 19.69
N HIS A 306 4.87 -22.74 18.71
CA HIS A 306 4.85 -23.11 17.29
C HIS A 306 6.24 -23.31 16.70
N THR A 307 6.30 -24.10 15.62
CA THR A 307 7.54 -24.42 14.90
C THR A 307 7.49 -23.85 13.50
N TRP A 308 8.65 -23.45 12.96
CA TRP A 308 8.79 -22.96 11.60
C TRP A 308 9.66 -23.89 10.77
N SER A 309 9.14 -24.38 9.65
CA SER A 309 9.83 -25.33 8.78
C SER A 309 10.28 -24.64 7.49
N TRP A 310 11.61 -24.62 7.27
CA TRP A 310 12.21 -24.07 6.06
C TRP A 310 12.23 -25.09 4.91
N ASN A 311 11.68 -24.70 3.77
CA ASN A 311 11.55 -25.52 2.58
C ASN A 311 12.03 -24.81 1.32
N GLU A 312 12.59 -25.57 0.38
CA GLU A 312 12.79 -25.10 -0.99
C GLU A 312 11.48 -25.16 -1.73
N VAL A 313 11.11 -24.06 -2.38
CA VAL A 313 9.89 -24.02 -3.19
C VAL A 313 10.27 -24.41 -4.61
N THR A 314 10.01 -25.68 -4.95
CA THR A 314 10.07 -26.12 -6.34
C THR A 314 8.92 -25.50 -7.10
N ALA A 315 9.24 -24.65 -8.09
CA ALA A 315 8.28 -24.00 -8.95
C ALA A 315 8.47 -24.44 -10.42
N LEU A 316 7.38 -24.56 -11.15
CA LEU A 316 7.39 -24.78 -12.59
C LEU A 316 7.61 -23.48 -13.35
N GLY A 317 7.89 -23.56 -14.65
CA GLY A 317 8.13 -22.39 -15.50
C GLY A 317 9.54 -21.82 -15.35
N ALA A 318 9.83 -20.75 -16.10
CA ALA A 318 11.13 -20.10 -16.06
C ALA A 318 11.17 -19.07 -14.91
N PRO A 319 12.01 -19.26 -13.88
CA PRO A 319 12.11 -18.31 -12.78
C PRO A 319 12.82 -17.02 -13.19
N PRO A 320 12.67 -15.92 -12.42
CA PRO A 320 13.50 -14.75 -12.58
C PRO A 320 14.97 -15.08 -12.26
N CYS A 321 15.91 -14.39 -12.91
CA CYS A 321 17.33 -14.50 -12.60
C CYS A 321 17.69 -13.98 -11.19
N ALA A 322 18.90 -14.30 -10.73
CA ALA A 322 19.42 -13.88 -9.43
C ALA A 322 19.43 -12.36 -9.30
N ARG A 323 18.82 -11.85 -8.22
CA ARG A 323 18.58 -10.41 -8.04
C ARG A 323 18.39 -10.01 -6.59
N PHE A 324 18.74 -8.78 -6.25
CA PHE A 324 18.37 -8.13 -4.98
C PHE A 324 17.73 -6.75 -5.24
N GLY A 325 17.10 -6.19 -4.21
CA GLY A 325 16.46 -4.88 -4.29
C GLY A 325 15.30 -4.83 -5.29
N HIS A 326 14.73 -5.97 -5.65
CA HIS A 326 13.47 -6.07 -6.37
C HIS A 326 12.32 -5.86 -5.39
N SER A 327 11.10 -5.67 -5.89
CA SER A 327 9.89 -5.78 -5.07
C SER A 327 9.18 -7.09 -5.32
N ALA A 328 8.52 -7.62 -4.29
CA ALA A 328 7.55 -8.71 -4.42
C ALA A 328 6.25 -8.25 -3.77
N THR A 329 5.15 -8.38 -4.50
CA THR A 329 3.86 -7.92 -4.04
C THR A 329 2.82 -9.00 -4.31
N LEU A 330 2.12 -9.42 -3.27
CA LEU A 330 1.03 -10.39 -3.39
C LEU A 330 -0.23 -9.65 -3.85
N CYS A 331 -0.83 -10.15 -4.91
CA CYS A 331 -1.91 -9.49 -5.64
C CYS A 331 -3.00 -10.48 -6.05
N GLY A 332 -4.09 -9.91 -6.53
CA GLY A 332 -5.28 -10.62 -7.00
C GLY A 332 -6.34 -10.79 -5.91
N PRO A 333 -7.59 -11.15 -6.28
CA PRO A 333 -8.71 -11.26 -5.35
C PRO A 333 -8.44 -12.14 -4.12
N ASP A 334 -7.74 -13.25 -4.34
CA ASP A 334 -7.41 -14.21 -3.28
C ASP A 334 -5.98 -14.08 -2.75
N ASN A 335 -5.24 -13.03 -3.13
CA ASN A 335 -3.82 -12.88 -2.79
C ASN A 335 -2.99 -14.12 -3.18
N THR A 336 -3.15 -14.59 -4.41
CA THR A 336 -2.52 -15.83 -4.91
C THR A 336 -1.48 -15.60 -5.99
N LYS A 337 -1.29 -14.36 -6.47
CA LYS A 337 -0.28 -14.04 -7.48
C LYS A 337 0.80 -13.18 -6.85
N LEU A 338 2.00 -13.73 -6.70
CA LEU A 338 3.16 -12.96 -6.24
C LEU A 338 3.85 -12.36 -7.46
N ILE A 339 3.87 -11.02 -7.52
CA ILE A 339 4.43 -10.27 -8.65
C ILE A 339 5.81 -9.73 -8.25
N ILE A 340 6.83 -10.16 -8.99
CA ILE A 340 8.22 -9.71 -8.83
C ILE A 340 8.48 -8.63 -9.88
N ILE A 341 9.03 -7.49 -9.44
CA ILE A 341 9.35 -6.36 -10.32
C ILE A 341 10.81 -5.97 -10.13
N GLY A 342 11.57 -5.98 -11.23
CA GLY A 342 12.89 -5.37 -11.33
C GLY A 342 13.95 -5.94 -10.40
N GLY A 343 14.74 -5.07 -9.80
CA GLY A 343 15.95 -5.40 -9.02
C GLY A 343 17.24 -5.20 -9.81
N CYS A 344 18.32 -5.84 -9.36
CA CYS A 344 19.62 -5.79 -10.02
C CYS A 344 20.40 -7.10 -9.81
N THR A 345 21.19 -7.49 -10.82
CA THR A 345 22.06 -8.69 -10.80
C THR A 345 23.46 -8.42 -10.22
N GLY A 346 23.70 -7.24 -9.66
CA GLY A 346 24.98 -6.87 -9.07
C GLY A 346 25.17 -7.41 -7.64
N GLY A 347 26.35 -7.18 -7.08
CA GLY A 347 26.68 -7.55 -5.69
C GLY A 347 26.59 -6.40 -4.68
N HIS A 348 26.61 -5.14 -5.14
CA HIS A 348 26.88 -3.98 -4.28
C HIS A 348 25.93 -2.82 -4.52
N ASN A 349 25.41 -2.27 -3.43
CA ASN A 349 24.55 -1.08 -3.39
C ASN A 349 25.34 0.24 -3.16
N HIS A 350 26.67 0.21 -2.92
CA HIS A 350 27.49 1.40 -2.63
C HIS A 350 28.55 1.76 -3.70
N LYS A 351 29.01 3.01 -3.58
CA LYS A 351 29.84 3.86 -4.45
C LYS A 351 30.88 3.16 -5.33
N GLY A 352 30.64 3.27 -6.64
CA GLY A 352 31.62 3.74 -7.63
C GLY A 352 32.90 2.94 -7.76
N TYR A 353 32.88 1.88 -8.57
CA TYR A 353 33.79 1.61 -9.68
C TYR A 353 33.11 0.51 -10.53
N GLY A 354 32.73 0.80 -11.78
CA GLY A 354 32.18 -0.20 -12.70
C GLY A 354 30.66 -0.44 -12.66
N THR A 355 30.18 -1.07 -13.74
CA THR A 355 28.85 -1.68 -13.90
C THR A 355 28.81 -2.97 -13.09
N ASP A 356 28.43 -2.87 -11.82
CA ASP A 356 28.13 -4.05 -11.02
C ASP A 356 26.69 -4.49 -11.35
N GLY A 357 26.59 -5.53 -12.17
CA GLY A 357 25.34 -6.10 -12.64
C GLY A 357 24.53 -5.25 -13.61
N GLU A 358 23.40 -5.81 -14.00
CA GLU A 358 22.37 -5.22 -14.85
C GLU A 358 21.22 -4.71 -13.98
N GLU A 359 20.68 -3.54 -14.32
CA GLU A 359 19.48 -2.98 -13.70
C GLU A 359 18.25 -3.57 -14.40
N LEU A 360 17.46 -4.36 -13.68
CA LEU A 360 16.35 -5.13 -14.22
C LEU A 360 15.06 -4.31 -14.19
N ARG A 361 14.18 -4.51 -15.17
CA ARG A 361 12.86 -3.84 -15.27
C ARG A 361 11.77 -4.80 -15.74
N ASP A 362 12.05 -6.09 -15.61
CA ASP A 362 11.18 -7.19 -15.94
C ASP A 362 10.10 -7.36 -14.87
N VAL A 363 9.02 -8.03 -15.27
CA VAL A 363 7.91 -8.41 -14.39
C VAL A 363 7.74 -9.92 -14.49
N PHE A 364 7.71 -10.58 -13.34
CA PHE A 364 7.43 -12.01 -13.24
C PHE A 364 6.24 -12.23 -12.31
N VAL A 365 5.49 -13.29 -12.58
CA VAL A 365 4.34 -13.71 -11.77
C VAL A 365 4.57 -15.14 -11.32
N LEU A 366 4.53 -15.36 -10.02
CA LEU A 366 4.42 -16.69 -9.41
C LEU A 366 2.96 -16.94 -9.03
N ASP A 367 2.33 -17.90 -9.70
CA ASP A 367 0.98 -18.33 -9.35
C ASP A 367 1.05 -19.34 -8.19
N LEU A 368 0.47 -18.97 -7.05
CA LEU A 368 0.39 -19.77 -5.82
C LEU A 368 -0.97 -20.44 -5.64
N ALA A 369 -1.93 -20.25 -6.55
CA ALA A 369 -3.28 -20.84 -6.47
C ALA A 369 -3.32 -22.30 -6.94
N VAL A 370 -2.33 -22.70 -7.74
CA VAL A 370 -2.13 -24.04 -8.30
C VAL A 370 -1.36 -24.93 -7.33
N ASP A 371 -1.48 -26.25 -7.48
CA ASP A 371 -0.87 -27.22 -6.56
C ASP A 371 0.66 -27.13 -6.50
N VAL A 372 1.29 -26.84 -7.64
CA VAL A 372 2.72 -26.56 -7.74
C VAL A 372 2.89 -25.11 -8.21
N PRO A 373 3.54 -24.23 -7.41
CA PRO A 373 3.77 -22.85 -7.79
C PRO A 373 4.37 -22.75 -9.19
N THR A 374 3.86 -21.83 -10.02
CA THR A 374 4.29 -21.75 -11.42
C THR A 374 4.67 -20.32 -11.80
N TRP A 375 5.91 -20.15 -12.26
CA TRP A 375 6.41 -18.91 -12.82
C TRP A 375 5.89 -18.66 -14.23
N SER A 376 5.63 -17.40 -14.50
CA SER A 376 5.36 -16.89 -15.85
C SER A 376 5.90 -15.48 -16.00
N GLN A 377 6.23 -15.12 -17.24
CA GLN A 377 6.64 -13.77 -17.60
C GLN A 377 5.59 -13.17 -18.55
N PRO A 378 4.68 -12.30 -18.06
CA PRO A 378 3.66 -11.69 -18.89
C PRO A 378 4.27 -10.70 -19.88
N GLN A 379 3.62 -10.53 -21.03
CA GLN A 379 3.90 -9.39 -21.91
C GLN A 379 3.30 -8.13 -21.28
N VAL A 380 4.15 -7.15 -20.98
CA VAL A 380 3.73 -5.91 -20.33
C VAL A 380 3.66 -4.78 -21.34
N ALA A 381 2.48 -4.18 -21.49
CA ALA A 381 2.24 -3.08 -22.39
C ALA A 381 2.57 -1.72 -21.75
N GLY A 382 2.64 -0.69 -22.60
CA GLY A 382 2.96 0.67 -22.18
C GLY A 382 4.46 0.93 -22.08
N PRO A 383 4.87 2.19 -21.84
CA PRO A 383 6.27 2.52 -21.69
C PRO A 383 6.81 1.82 -20.44
N VAL A 384 7.82 0.96 -20.61
CA VAL A 384 8.58 0.42 -19.48
C VAL A 384 9.03 1.62 -18.63
N PRO A 385 8.75 1.62 -17.32
CA PRO A 385 9.14 2.72 -16.47
C PRO A 385 10.64 3.00 -16.63
N ASP A 386 11.03 4.27 -16.46
CA ASP A 386 12.42 4.65 -16.32
C ASP A 386 13.07 3.90 -15.13
N ASN A 387 14.24 4.31 -14.62
CA ASN A 387 14.92 3.61 -13.51
C ASN A 387 14.08 3.46 -12.20
N CYS A 388 12.82 3.94 -12.17
CA CYS A 388 11.83 3.86 -11.10
C CYS A 388 11.51 2.43 -10.61
N VAL A 389 11.72 1.41 -11.45
CA VAL A 389 11.44 0.00 -11.11
C VAL A 389 12.70 -0.87 -11.17
N SER A 390 13.88 -0.25 -11.14
CA SER A 390 15.15 -0.98 -11.11
C SER A 390 15.44 -1.52 -9.70
N ARG A 391 16.64 -1.34 -9.15
CA ARG A 391 16.93 -1.72 -7.77
C ARG A 391 16.35 -0.75 -6.74
N CYS A 392 16.06 -1.28 -5.56
CA CYS A 392 15.79 -0.57 -4.32
C CYS A 392 14.63 0.44 -4.42
N HIS A 393 13.69 0.20 -5.33
CA HIS A 393 12.41 0.88 -5.37
C HIS A 393 11.46 0.27 -4.33
N SER A 394 10.38 0.99 -4.02
CA SER A 394 9.33 0.50 -3.13
C SER A 394 8.07 0.26 -3.95
N ALA A 395 7.33 -0.80 -3.63
CA ALA A 395 6.08 -1.15 -4.32
C ALA A 395 5.00 -1.59 -3.33
N VAL A 396 3.74 -1.24 -3.60
CA VAL A 396 2.56 -1.60 -2.80
C VAL A 396 1.39 -1.91 -3.72
N CYS A 397 0.61 -2.94 -3.39
CA CYS A 397 -0.65 -3.24 -4.08
C CYS A 397 -1.77 -2.34 -3.53
N VAL A 398 -2.49 -1.67 -4.41
CA VAL A 398 -3.76 -0.99 -4.10
C VAL A 398 -4.78 -1.44 -5.14
N GLY A 399 -5.76 -2.23 -4.70
CA GLY A 399 -6.66 -2.93 -5.62
C GLY A 399 -5.88 -3.86 -6.55
N HIS A 400 -6.11 -3.75 -7.85
CA HIS A 400 -5.38 -4.48 -8.90
C HIS A 400 -4.17 -3.71 -9.46
N GLN A 401 -3.78 -2.58 -8.85
CA GLN A 401 -2.63 -1.78 -9.27
C GLN A 401 -1.47 -1.98 -8.29
N ILE A 402 -0.27 -2.25 -8.82
CA ILE A 402 0.96 -2.13 -8.03
C ILE A 402 1.52 -0.74 -8.27
N VAL A 403 1.54 0.08 -7.22
CA VAL A 403 2.15 1.43 -7.26
C VAL A 403 3.61 1.30 -6.88
N CYS A 404 4.51 1.87 -7.68
CA CYS A 404 5.95 1.89 -7.43
C CYS A 404 6.47 3.33 -7.30
N PHE A 405 7.46 3.53 -6.44
CA PHE A 405 8.14 4.81 -6.26
C PHE A 405 9.62 4.63 -5.89
N GLY A 406 10.46 5.57 -6.32
CA GLY A 406 11.87 5.61 -5.94
C GLY A 406 12.75 4.65 -6.75
N GLY A 407 13.81 4.17 -6.12
CA GLY A 407 14.78 3.25 -6.70
C GLY A 407 15.73 3.88 -7.71
N GLY A 408 16.63 3.04 -8.23
CA GLY A 408 17.69 3.43 -9.12
C GLY A 408 19.08 3.38 -8.50
N ARG A 409 20.09 3.36 -9.36
CA ARG A 409 21.48 3.56 -8.95
C ARG A 409 21.66 4.98 -8.38
N SER A 410 22.61 5.16 -7.47
CA SER A 410 22.89 6.46 -6.82
C SER A 410 23.08 7.66 -7.78
N SER A 411 23.51 7.42 -9.02
CA SER A 411 23.64 8.44 -10.08
C SER A 411 22.36 8.73 -10.87
N ARG A 412 21.33 7.87 -10.76
CA ARG A 412 20.09 7.90 -11.56
C ARG A 412 18.87 7.46 -10.73
N LEU A 413 18.73 8.05 -9.53
CA LEU A 413 17.55 7.83 -8.68
C LEU A 413 16.29 8.44 -9.33
N SER A 414 15.15 7.81 -9.10
CA SER A 414 13.83 8.28 -9.59
C SER A 414 12.97 8.87 -8.48
N ASP A 415 12.12 9.85 -8.86
CA ASP A 415 11.02 10.42 -8.07
C ASP A 415 9.65 10.22 -8.74
N LYS A 416 9.58 9.39 -9.79
CA LYS A 416 8.33 9.15 -10.50
C LYS A 416 7.49 8.11 -9.77
N VAL A 417 6.17 8.33 -9.81
CA VAL A 417 5.17 7.34 -9.40
C VAL A 417 4.67 6.65 -10.66
N VAL A 418 4.80 5.34 -10.70
CA VAL A 418 4.29 4.49 -11.79
C VAL A 418 3.38 3.42 -11.21
N SER A 419 2.39 2.99 -11.96
CA SER A 419 1.52 1.88 -11.59
C SER A 419 1.53 0.79 -12.65
N LEU A 420 1.56 -0.47 -12.21
CA LEU A 420 1.33 -1.65 -13.03
C LEU A 420 -0.09 -2.14 -12.81
N ASP A 421 -0.89 -2.16 -13.87
CA ASP A 421 -2.18 -2.86 -13.88
C ASP A 421 -1.92 -4.37 -13.93
N THR A 422 -2.29 -5.09 -12.88
CA THR A 422 -2.03 -6.54 -12.74
C THR A 422 -3.03 -7.42 -13.49
N VAL A 423 -4.10 -6.83 -14.05
CA VAL A 423 -5.08 -7.53 -14.89
C VAL A 423 -4.70 -7.39 -16.36
N LYS A 424 -4.40 -6.16 -16.80
CA LYS A 424 -4.03 -5.85 -18.20
C LYS A 424 -2.55 -6.02 -18.48
N PHE A 425 -1.73 -6.12 -17.44
CA PHE A 425 -0.27 -6.04 -17.52
C PHE A 425 0.16 -4.82 -18.35
N SER A 426 -0.18 -3.64 -17.86
CA SER A 426 0.20 -2.38 -18.52
C SER A 426 0.73 -1.35 -17.54
N TRP A 427 1.84 -0.72 -17.89
CA TRP A 427 2.41 0.38 -17.13
C TRP A 427 1.72 1.71 -17.41
N LYS A 428 1.59 2.52 -16.36
CA LYS A 428 1.15 3.90 -16.42
C LYS A 428 2.01 4.77 -15.53
N GLN A 429 2.56 5.85 -16.06
CA GLN A 429 3.11 6.92 -15.23
C GLN A 429 1.97 7.80 -14.70
N MET A 430 1.98 8.08 -13.41
CA MET A 430 0.95 8.90 -12.77
C MET A 430 1.36 10.38 -12.76
N ASP A 431 0.41 11.26 -13.06
CA ASP A 431 0.56 12.71 -12.84
C ASP A 431 0.13 13.04 -11.40
N VAL A 432 1.11 13.05 -10.50
CA VAL A 432 0.89 13.21 -9.05
C VAL A 432 1.04 14.66 -8.65
N LYS A 433 0.03 15.20 -7.97
CA LYS A 433 0.02 16.57 -7.45
C LYS A 433 0.57 16.64 -6.02
N GLY A 434 0.64 17.85 -5.47
CA GLY A 434 1.02 18.08 -4.09
C GLY A 434 2.55 18.12 -3.85
N SER A 435 2.95 17.85 -2.62
CA SER A 435 4.33 17.98 -2.14
C SER A 435 5.12 16.69 -2.34
N ALA A 436 5.62 16.48 -3.55
CA ALA A 436 6.33 15.27 -3.93
C ALA A 436 7.62 15.02 -3.09
N PRO A 437 7.88 13.78 -2.66
CA PRO A 437 9.15 13.39 -2.08
C PRO A 437 10.29 13.49 -3.10
N CYS A 438 11.51 13.73 -2.65
CA CYS A 438 12.69 13.65 -3.50
C CYS A 438 13.00 12.22 -3.98
N ALA A 439 13.72 12.10 -5.09
CA ALA A 439 14.21 10.83 -5.62
C ALA A 439 15.08 10.09 -4.59
N ARG A 440 14.77 8.82 -4.33
CA ARG A 440 15.36 8.06 -3.22
C ARG A 440 15.35 6.56 -3.48
N GLN A 441 16.22 5.82 -2.80
CA GLN A 441 16.20 4.35 -2.75
C GLN A 441 15.96 3.87 -1.31
N ASN A 442 15.64 2.58 -1.14
CA ASN A 442 15.51 1.93 0.18
C ASN A 442 14.49 2.59 1.11
N ALA A 443 13.47 3.24 0.53
CA ALA A 443 12.35 3.76 1.30
C ALA A 443 11.40 2.61 1.68
N ILE A 444 10.70 2.76 2.80
CA ILE A 444 9.60 1.87 3.16
C ILE A 444 8.33 2.47 2.54
N MET A 445 7.58 1.64 1.82
CA MET A 445 6.27 2.02 1.32
C MET A 445 5.24 0.98 1.76
N LEU A 446 4.15 1.42 2.37
CA LEU A 446 3.17 0.55 3.02
C LEU A 446 1.74 1.03 2.75
N PRO A 447 0.78 0.13 2.48
CA PRO A 447 -0.61 0.52 2.32
C PRO A 447 -1.22 0.96 3.65
N VAL A 448 -2.23 1.81 3.58
CA VAL A 448 -3.17 2.04 4.69
C VAL A 448 -4.27 1.00 4.61
N ASP A 449 -4.42 0.19 5.67
CA ASP A 449 -5.42 -0.87 5.73
C ASP A 449 -6.84 -0.31 5.45
N GLY A 450 -7.56 -0.95 4.52
CA GLY A 450 -8.92 -0.57 4.15
C GLY A 450 -9.07 0.75 3.37
N GLY A 451 -7.95 1.38 2.97
CA GLY A 451 -7.93 2.69 2.32
C GLY A 451 -7.34 2.71 0.91
N SER A 452 -7.34 3.92 0.33
CA SER A 452 -6.69 4.27 -0.94
C SER A 452 -5.51 5.20 -0.71
N GLU A 453 -4.71 4.88 0.31
CA GLU A 453 -3.59 5.70 0.73
C GLU A 453 -2.36 4.83 0.97
N ILE A 454 -1.19 5.42 0.76
CA ILE A 454 0.09 4.75 0.87
C ILE A 454 1.03 5.62 1.68
N PHE A 455 1.65 5.06 2.72
CA PHE A 455 2.72 5.71 3.45
C PHE A 455 4.06 5.53 2.74
N LEU A 456 4.91 6.56 2.76
CA LEU A 456 6.29 6.51 2.34
C LEU A 456 7.19 7.06 3.46
N LEU A 457 8.16 6.25 3.90
CA LEU A 457 9.01 6.54 5.05
C LEU A 457 10.50 6.43 4.68
N GLY A 458 11.26 7.46 5.05
CA GLY A 458 12.72 7.43 5.04
C GLY A 458 13.35 7.11 3.69
N GLY A 459 14.43 6.32 3.71
CA GLY A 459 15.21 5.93 2.54
C GLY A 459 16.54 6.68 2.45
N TRP A 460 17.13 6.71 1.26
CA TRP A 460 18.45 7.32 1.04
C TRP A 460 18.49 8.17 -0.23
N ARG A 461 19.07 9.37 -0.10
CA ARG A 461 19.47 10.23 -1.22
C ARG A 461 20.68 11.05 -0.83
N LYS A 462 21.89 10.57 -1.14
CA LYS A 462 23.18 11.12 -0.65
C LYS A 462 23.38 11.00 0.86
N GLU A 463 22.30 11.12 1.63
CA GLU A 463 22.18 10.90 3.07
C GLU A 463 20.91 10.10 3.40
N GLU A 464 20.84 9.54 4.60
CA GLU A 464 19.66 8.88 5.15
C GLU A 464 18.53 9.88 5.42
N LEU A 465 17.34 9.56 4.93
CA LEU A 465 16.15 10.39 5.03
C LEU A 465 15.28 9.90 6.18
N GLY A 466 14.57 10.83 6.82
CA GLY A 466 13.64 10.55 7.92
C GLY A 466 12.35 11.34 7.82
N ASP A 467 12.02 11.75 6.59
CA ASP A 467 10.74 12.35 6.25
C ASP A 467 9.67 11.28 6.03
N CYS A 468 8.42 11.71 6.12
CA CYS A 468 7.23 10.88 6.07
C CYS A 468 6.23 11.55 5.13
N TYR A 469 5.70 10.78 4.17
CA TYR A 469 4.68 11.23 3.23
C TYR A 469 3.54 10.25 3.17
N ILE A 470 2.39 10.75 2.73
CA ILE A 470 1.25 9.95 2.33
C ILE A 470 0.91 10.28 0.89
N LEU A 471 0.78 9.25 0.05
CA LEU A 471 0.22 9.34 -1.30
C LEU A 471 -1.25 8.96 -1.20
N ARG A 472 -2.13 9.85 -1.65
CA ARG A 472 -3.58 9.69 -1.57
C ARG A 472 -4.17 9.57 -2.96
N PHE A 473 -5.25 8.81 -3.10
CA PHE A 473 -6.06 8.75 -4.31
C PHE A 473 -7.49 9.19 -4.00
N GLY A 474 -8.17 9.85 -4.94
CA GLY A 474 -9.59 10.19 -4.86
C GLY A 474 -9.95 11.64 -4.55
N GLY A 475 -8.99 12.58 -4.63
CA GLY A 475 -9.06 14.05 -4.41
C GLY A 475 -10.39 14.81 -4.61
N TYR A 476 -11.46 14.50 -3.86
CA TYR A 476 -12.77 15.11 -4.10
C TYR A 476 -13.39 15.90 -2.95
N ASP A 477 -13.01 15.63 -1.70
CA ASP A 477 -13.23 16.54 -0.57
C ASP A 477 -12.38 16.10 0.62
N ASP A 478 -11.78 17.04 1.35
CA ASP A 478 -10.95 16.72 2.52
C ASP A 478 -11.77 16.00 3.61
N ASP A 479 -13.10 16.12 3.56
CA ASP A 479 -14.08 15.64 4.54
C ASP A 479 -14.46 14.15 4.41
N GLU A 480 -14.35 13.56 3.22
CA GLU A 480 -14.70 12.15 2.96
C GLU A 480 -13.54 11.17 3.25
N TYR A 481 -12.37 11.68 3.65
CA TYR A 481 -11.21 10.85 3.97
C TYR A 481 -11.32 10.24 5.36
N VAL A 482 -10.79 9.02 5.51
CA VAL A 482 -10.61 8.32 6.80
C VAL A 482 -9.83 9.18 7.82
N PHE A 483 -9.05 10.17 7.34
CA PHE A 483 -8.24 11.09 8.15
C PHE A 483 -8.65 12.56 8.04
N SER A 484 -9.90 12.85 7.66
CA SER A 484 -10.43 14.22 7.71
C SER A 484 -10.52 14.71 9.15
N ASN A 485 -10.06 15.94 9.40
CA ASN A 485 -10.13 16.60 10.71
C ASN A 485 -11.29 17.60 10.81
N LYS A 486 -12.06 17.74 9.73
CA LYS A 486 -13.23 18.60 9.68
C LYS A 486 -14.44 17.80 10.16
N LYS A 487 -15.02 18.23 11.28
CA LYS A 487 -16.41 17.91 11.57
C LYS A 487 -17.25 18.65 10.54
N ARG A 488 -18.09 17.92 9.82
CA ARG A 488 -19.13 18.45 8.94
C ARG A 488 -19.96 19.47 9.73
N SER A 489 -19.72 20.77 9.53
CA SER A 489 -20.59 21.83 10.04
C SER A 489 -21.74 21.99 9.06
N SER A 490 -22.95 22.12 9.59
CA SER A 490 -24.19 22.36 8.85
C SER A 490 -24.27 23.74 8.18
N GLU A 491 -23.13 24.39 7.93
CA GLU A 491 -23.04 25.80 7.51
C GLU A 491 -22.26 26.00 6.20
N GLU A 492 -21.69 24.95 5.59
CA GLU A 492 -21.04 25.04 4.26
C GLU A 492 -22.02 24.80 3.08
N ASP A 493 -23.35 24.90 3.30
CA ASP A 493 -24.40 24.71 2.26
C ASP A 493 -24.67 25.96 1.39
N GLU A 494 -23.99 27.10 1.60
CA GLU A 494 -24.34 28.39 0.96
C GLU A 494 -23.40 28.90 -0.15
N ASP A 495 -22.23 28.30 -0.41
CA ASP A 495 -21.20 28.91 -1.28
C ASP A 495 -21.04 28.24 -2.66
N TRP A 496 -22.13 28.04 -3.40
CA TRP A 496 -22.06 27.83 -4.86
C TRP A 496 -21.87 29.19 -5.55
N GLN A 497 -20.64 29.70 -5.57
CA GLN A 497 -20.32 30.89 -6.36
C GLN A 497 -20.22 30.52 -7.85
N GLU A 498 -21.07 31.17 -8.66
CA GLU A 498 -21.03 31.15 -10.13
C GLU A 498 -19.73 31.80 -10.63
N ASP A 499 -18.63 31.05 -10.72
CA ASP A 499 -17.40 31.56 -11.33
C ASP A 499 -17.03 30.85 -12.66
N SER A 500 -17.18 31.65 -13.71
CA SER A 500 -16.62 31.62 -15.07
C SER A 500 -16.82 30.38 -15.96
N TYR A 501 -17.76 30.55 -16.89
CA TYR A 501 -18.08 29.74 -18.06
C TYR A 501 -16.87 29.39 -18.96
N GLU A 502 -16.33 28.18 -18.85
CA GLU A 502 -16.28 27.32 -20.04
C GLU A 502 -17.68 26.72 -20.15
N SER A 503 -18.38 26.88 -21.28
CA SER A 503 -19.78 26.47 -21.36
C SER A 503 -19.89 24.99 -20.97
N GLU A 504 -20.70 24.67 -19.96
CA GLU A 504 -20.93 23.30 -19.47
C GLU A 504 -21.31 22.36 -20.64
N ARG A 505 -21.88 22.93 -21.70
CA ARG A 505 -22.15 22.33 -23.02
C ARG A 505 -20.88 21.82 -23.71
N ASP A 506 -19.79 22.57 -23.74
CA ASP A 506 -18.54 22.16 -24.41
C ASP A 506 -17.81 21.05 -23.65
N LEU A 507 -17.82 21.08 -22.31
CA LEU A 507 -17.26 20.01 -21.50
C LEU A 507 -18.08 18.72 -21.65
N PHE A 508 -19.41 18.84 -21.69
CA PHE A 508 -20.33 17.72 -21.89
C PHE A 508 -20.23 17.10 -23.30
N LEU A 509 -20.15 17.91 -24.36
CA LEU A 509 -19.98 17.45 -25.75
C LEU A 509 -18.59 16.81 -25.99
N LYS A 510 -17.55 17.21 -25.24
CA LYS A 510 -16.23 16.56 -25.26
C LYS A 510 -16.21 15.19 -24.56
N LEU A 511 -17.12 14.93 -23.61
CA LEU A 511 -17.08 13.74 -22.76
C LEU A 511 -17.97 12.57 -23.25
N HIS A 512 -18.93 12.79 -24.16
CA HIS A 512 -19.96 11.78 -24.49
C HIS A 512 -20.34 11.66 -26.00
N PRO A 513 -19.96 10.57 -26.70
CA PRO A 513 -20.28 10.34 -28.11
C PRO A 513 -21.78 10.19 -28.42
N LEU A 514 -22.57 9.61 -27.50
CA LEU A 514 -24.02 9.41 -27.70
C LEU A 514 -24.82 10.69 -27.45
N ALA A 515 -24.32 11.60 -26.61
CA ALA A 515 -24.93 12.92 -26.45
C ALA A 515 -24.82 13.66 -27.78
N ARG A 516 -23.63 13.64 -28.40
CA ARG A 516 -23.39 14.21 -29.72
C ARG A 516 -24.37 13.68 -30.78
N HIS A 517 -24.66 12.37 -30.79
CA HIS A 517 -25.60 11.78 -31.74
C HIS A 517 -27.06 12.21 -31.49
N TRP A 518 -27.47 12.29 -30.22
CA TRP A 518 -28.81 12.76 -29.84
C TRP A 518 -29.01 14.27 -30.10
N PHE A 519 -27.96 15.08 -29.97
CA PHE A 519 -28.00 16.52 -30.29
C PHE A 519 -28.02 16.80 -31.81
N ILE A 520 -27.24 16.05 -32.60
CA ILE A 520 -27.24 16.20 -34.07
C ILE A 520 -28.62 15.87 -34.67
N GLN A 521 -29.25 14.78 -34.22
CA GLN A 521 -30.58 14.40 -34.70
C GLN A 521 -31.70 15.37 -34.30
N ARG A 522 -31.50 16.20 -33.26
CA ARG A 522 -32.51 17.15 -32.79
C ARG A 522 -32.40 18.51 -33.48
N GLU A 523 -31.19 18.94 -33.86
CA GLU A 523 -30.99 20.12 -34.73
C GLU A 523 -31.52 19.85 -36.15
N GLU A 524 -31.26 18.67 -36.72
CA GLU A 524 -31.81 18.27 -38.03
C GLU A 524 -33.37 18.21 -38.03
N PHE A 525 -33.99 17.87 -36.90
CA PHE A 525 -35.45 17.85 -36.77
C PHE A 525 -36.07 19.24 -36.51
N GLN A 526 -35.30 20.22 -36.02
CA GLN A 526 -35.78 21.59 -35.80
C GLN A 526 -35.66 22.45 -37.05
N ASP A 527 -34.66 22.20 -37.89
CA ASP A 527 -34.52 22.88 -39.19
C ASP A 527 -35.56 22.40 -40.22
N GLU A 528 -36.02 21.13 -40.16
CA GLU A 528 -37.13 20.65 -41.02
C GLU A 528 -38.52 21.14 -40.59
N LEU A 529 -38.67 21.74 -39.40
CA LEU A 529 -39.95 22.23 -38.86
C LEU A 529 -40.09 23.77 -38.90
N MET A 530 -39.06 24.49 -39.36
CA MET A 530 -39.06 25.97 -39.43
C MET A 530 -39.05 26.54 -40.86
N ASP A 531 -39.21 25.70 -41.88
CA ASP A 531 -39.23 26.14 -43.30
C ASP A 531 -40.61 26.14 -43.97
N ASP A 532 -41.69 25.79 -43.28
CA ASP A 532 -43.06 25.91 -43.81
C ASP A 532 -43.97 26.63 -42.81
N ASP A 533 -44.36 27.85 -43.18
CA ASP A 533 -45.45 28.69 -42.65
C ASP A 533 -44.98 30.04 -42.07
N ASP A 534 -44.65 30.98 -42.96
CA ASP A 534 -45.23 32.32 -42.93
C ASP A 534 -45.05 33.03 -44.29
N ASP A 535 -46.13 33.70 -44.71
CA ASP A 535 -46.31 34.64 -45.83
C ASP A 535 -46.72 34.08 -47.20
N ASP A 536 -48.04 34.01 -47.43
CA ASP A 536 -48.68 34.65 -48.60
C ASP A 536 -50.15 35.01 -48.27
N ASP A 537 -50.37 36.30 -47.99
CA ASP A 537 -51.64 37.00 -48.21
C ASP A 537 -51.70 37.42 -49.70
N ASP A 538 -52.40 36.66 -50.55
CA ASP A 538 -53.25 37.11 -51.68
C ASP A 538 -54.00 35.94 -52.36
#